data_AF-A0A925V6N5-F1
#
_entry.id   AF-A0A925V6N5-F1
#
_cell.length_a   1.000
_cell.length_b   1.000
_cell.length_c   1.000
_cell.angle_alpha   90.00
_cell.angle_beta   90.00
_cell.angle_gamma   90.00
#
_symmetry.space_group_name_H-M   'P 1'
#
loop_
_entity.id
_entity.type
_entity.pdbx_description
1 polymer ?
#
loop_
_entity_poly.entity_id
_entity_poly.type
_entity_poly.pdbx_seq_one_letter_code
_entity_poly.pdbx_strand_id
1 'polypeptide(L)'
;MRIALKITLALTLWTIGVLVVMSDRELEHEFEIIDRDLSEGLVLMGRALQPLVEDAWRRGGEHQVIEVLGAAYASEQAVRLRWFGPDPHAVDLLQPEL
;
A
#
# COMPACT_ATOMS: atom_id res chain seq x y z
N MET A 1 -30.99 -43.08 11.99
CA MET A 1 -30.76 -41.84 11.22
C MET A 1 -29.92 -40.77 11.93
N ARG A 2 -29.97 -40.61 13.26
CA ARG A 2 -29.15 -39.59 13.98
C ARG A 2 -27.63 -39.79 13.92
N ILE A 3 -27.16 -41.04 13.81
CA ILE A 3 -25.72 -41.36 13.76
C ILE A 3 -25.11 -40.91 12.44
N ALA A 4 -25.78 -41.18 11.32
CA ALA A 4 -25.35 -40.71 10.00
C ALA A 4 -25.21 -39.18 9.99
N LEU A 5 -26.21 -38.46 10.49
CA LEU A 5 -26.18 -36.99 10.60
C LEU A 5 -24.98 -36.48 11.42
N LYS A 6 -24.68 -37.11 12.56
CA LYS A 6 -23.53 -36.74 13.40
C LYS A 6 -22.19 -36.98 12.69
N ILE A 7 -22.08 -38.08 11.94
CA ILE A 7 -20.88 -38.41 11.17
C ILE A 7 -20.70 -37.40 10.04
N THR A 8 -21.76 -37.08 9.30
CA THR A 8 -21.67 -36.08 8.21
C THR A 8 -21.31 -34.70 8.77
N LEU A 9 -21.88 -34.32 9.92
CA LEU A 9 -21.57 -33.05 10.58
C LEU A 9 -20.11 -32.99 11.07
N ALA A 10 -19.61 -34.08 11.65
CA ALA A 10 -18.21 -34.15 12.08
C ALA A 10 -17.26 -34.06 10.88
N LEU A 11 -17.61 -34.71 9.77
CA LEU A 11 -16.82 -34.67 8.55
C LEU A 11 -16.79 -33.27 7.93
N THR A 12 -17.94 -32.58 7.83
CA THR A 12 -17.99 -31.22 7.29
C THR A 12 -17.25 -30.23 8.17
N LEU A 13 -17.37 -30.35 9.50
CA LEU A 13 -16.65 -29.49 10.43
C LEU A 13 -15.13 -29.71 10.30
N TRP A 14 -14.70 -30.96 10.14
CA TRP A 14 -13.30 -31.31 9.89
C TRP A 14 -12.80 -30.70 8.58
N THR A 15 -13.56 -30.83 7.49
CA THR A 15 -13.21 -30.24 6.19
C THR A 15 -13.08 -28.72 6.26
N ILE A 16 -14.03 -28.05 6.93
CA ILE A 16 -13.97 -26.60 7.15
C ILE A 16 -12.72 -26.23 7.96
N GLY A 17 -12.42 -26.98 9.02
CA GLY A 17 -11.23 -26.75 9.84
C GLY A 17 -9.94 -26.87 9.05
N VAL A 18 -9.82 -27.89 8.20
CA VAL A 18 -8.66 -28.05 7.29
C VAL A 18 -8.58 -26.89 6.30
N LEU A 19 -9.71 -26.46 5.73
CA LEU A 19 -9.75 -25.33 4.79
C LEU A 19 -9.27 -24.04 5.45
N VAL A 20 -9.73 -23.74 6.66
CA VAL A 20 -9.35 -22.54 7.40
C VAL A 20 -7.84 -22.54 7.68
N VAL A 21 -7.30 -23.66 8.18
CA VAL A 21 -5.86 -23.76 8.49
C VAL A 21 -5.00 -23.68 7.22
N MET A 22 -5.49 -24.19 6.10
CA MET A 22 -4.79 -24.10 4.82
C MET A 22 -4.81 -22.67 4.28
N SER A 23 -5.98 -22.01 4.30
CA SER A 23 -6.11 -20.61 3.87
C SER A 23 -5.29 -19.66 4.73
N ASP A 24 -5.22 -19.88 6.05
CA ASP A 24 -4.44 -19.02 6.95
C ASP A 24 -2.95 -19.03 6.57
N ARG A 25 -2.41 -20.22 6.26
CA ARG A 25 -1.01 -20.36 5.82
C ARG A 25 -0.72 -19.80 4.44
N GLU A 26 -1.65 -19.95 3.51
CA GLU A 26 -1.51 -19.40 2.16
C GLU A 26 -1.52 -17.86 2.19
N LEU A 27 -2.45 -17.28 2.96
CA LEU A 27 -2.58 -15.84 3.12
C LEU A 27 -1.36 -15.22 3.78
N GLU A 28 -0.83 -15.84 4.85
CA GLU A 28 0.34 -15.30 5.56
C GLU A 28 1.57 -15.22 4.64
N HIS A 29 1.73 -16.19 3.73
CA HIS A 29 2.82 -16.18 2.75
C HIS A 29 2.61 -15.16 1.63
N GLU A 30 1.38 -15.02 1.12
CA GLU A 30 1.06 -14.02 0.09
C GLU A 30 1.22 -12.59 0.62
N PHE A 31 0.79 -12.31 1.86
CA PHE A 31 0.95 -10.99 2.45
C PHE A 31 2.42 -10.61 2.66
N GLU A 32 3.29 -11.56 3.03
CA GLU A 32 4.72 -11.29 3.20
C GLU A 32 5.43 -10.96 1.88
N ILE A 33 5.01 -11.58 0.77
CA ILE A 33 5.54 -11.29 -0.56
C ILE A 33 5.05 -9.92 -1.03
N ILE A 34 3.76 -9.64 -0.86
CA ILE A 34 3.15 -8.37 -1.26
C ILE A 34 3.80 -7.18 -0.53
N ASP A 35 4.02 -7.30 0.79
CA ASP A 35 4.60 -6.21 1.58
C ASP A 35 6.06 -5.92 1.18
N ARG A 36 6.81 -6.98 0.85
CA ARG A 36 8.19 -6.86 0.35
C ARG A 36 8.25 -6.18 -1.02
N ASP A 37 7.44 -6.64 -1.96
CA ASP A 37 7.36 -6.07 -3.31
C ASP A 37 6.87 -4.61 -3.29
N LEU A 38 5.90 -4.29 -2.43
CA LEU A 38 5.45 -2.92 -2.21
C LEU A 38 6.56 -2.04 -1.66
N SER A 39 7.33 -2.53 -0.69
CA SER A 39 8.44 -1.76 -0.10
C SER A 39 9.55 -1.47 -1.12
N GLU A 40 9.91 -2.45 -1.96
CA GLU A 40 10.89 -2.26 -3.02
C GLU A 40 10.37 -1.32 -4.10
N GLY A 41 9.09 -1.45 -4.48
CA GLY A 41 8.41 -0.55 -5.41
C GLY A 41 8.40 0.89 -4.91
N LEU A 42 8.05 1.12 -3.64
CA LEU A 42 8.05 2.44 -2.99
C LEU A 42 9.44 3.08 -3.00
N VAL A 43 10.49 2.30 -2.72
CA VAL A 43 11.88 2.80 -2.76
C VAL A 43 12.27 3.19 -4.19
N LEU A 44 11.90 2.39 -5.20
CA LEU A 44 12.17 2.71 -6.59
C LEU A 44 11.46 4.00 -7.03
N MET A 45 10.19 4.14 -6.66
CA MET A 45 9.37 5.32 -6.94
C MET A 45 9.98 6.57 -6.30
N GLY A 46 10.42 6.48 -5.04
CA GLY A 46 11.13 7.55 -4.36
C GLY A 46 12.43 7.97 -5.06
N ARG A 47 13.23 7.00 -5.52
CA ARG A 47 14.44 7.28 -6.32
C ARG A 47 14.14 7.92 -7.67
N ALA A 48 13.03 7.52 -8.30
CA ALA A 48 12.60 8.12 -9.56
C ALA A 48 12.08 9.56 -9.38
N LEU A 49 11.42 9.84 -8.26
CA LEU A 49 10.93 11.18 -7.92
C LEU A 49 12.05 12.14 -7.51
N GLN A 50 13.12 11.65 -6.86
CA GLN A 50 14.22 12.46 -6.37
C GLN A 50 14.80 13.45 -7.40
N PRO A 51 15.18 13.05 -8.63
CA PRO A 51 15.72 14.00 -9.62
C PRO A 51 14.69 15.04 -10.08
N LEU A 52 13.40 14.67 -10.17
CA LEU A 52 12.31 15.60 -10.51
C LEU A 52 12.14 16.67 -9.44
N VAL A 53 12.19 16.28 -8.16
CA VAL A 53 12.11 17.19 -7.02
C VAL A 53 13.35 18.09 -6.96
N GLU A 54 14.54 17.55 -7.17
CA GLU A 54 15.78 18.34 -7.15
C GLU A 54 15.84 19.38 -8.29
N ASP A 55 15.32 19.03 -9.46
CA ASP A 55 15.23 19.93 -10.59
C ASP A 55 14.15 21.01 -10.37
N ALA A 56 12.98 20.64 -9.86
CA ALA A 56 11.94 21.59 -9.46
C ALA A 56 12.45 22.57 -8.39
N TRP A 57 13.20 22.08 -7.40
CA TRP A 57 13.81 22.91 -6.35
C TRP A 57 14.80 23.91 -6.94
N ARG A 58 15.64 23.49 -7.89
CA ARG A 58 16.58 24.38 -8.56
C ARG A 58 15.90 25.45 -9.42
N ARG A 59 14.77 25.12 -10.06
CA ARG A 59 14.09 26.01 -11.00
C ARG A 59 13.16 27.03 -10.34
N GLY A 60 12.43 26.63 -9.31
CA GLY A 60 11.42 27.48 -8.67
C GLY A 60 11.31 27.30 -7.16
N GLY A 61 12.30 26.65 -6.54
CA GLY A 61 12.31 26.43 -5.10
C GLY A 61 11.14 25.57 -4.64
N GLU A 62 10.61 25.92 -3.47
CA GLU A 62 9.58 25.14 -2.78
C GLU A 62 8.25 25.07 -3.54
N HIS A 63 7.80 26.17 -4.16
CA HIS A 63 6.52 26.22 -4.86
C HIS A 63 6.47 25.25 -6.04
N GLN A 64 7.56 25.17 -6.81
CA GLN A 64 7.64 24.27 -7.96
C GLN A 64 7.72 22.79 -7.54
N VAL A 65 8.36 22.50 -6.40
CA VAL A 65 8.40 21.15 -5.82
C VAL A 65 7.01 20.71 -5.38
N ILE A 66 6.27 21.59 -4.72
CA ILE A 66 4.89 21.33 -4.28
C ILE A 66 4.00 21.02 -5.50
N GLU A 67 4.09 21.78 -6.58
CA GLU A 67 3.32 21.53 -7.81
C GLU A 67 3.64 20.17 -8.44
N VAL A 68 4.93 19.80 -8.51
CA VAL A 68 5.36 18.50 -9.06
C VAL A 68 4.92 17.35 -8.16
N LEU A 69 5.01 17.50 -6.84
CA LEU A 69 4.52 16.51 -5.87
C LEU A 69 3.00 16.35 -5.94
N GLY A 70 2.26 17.46 -6.10
CA GLY A 70 0.81 17.45 -6.29
C GLY A 70 0.38 16.74 -7.57
N ALA A 71 1.07 17.02 -8.68
CA ALA A 71 0.82 16.35 -9.96
C ALA A 71 1.10 14.83 -9.87
N ALA A 72 2.19 14.43 -9.21
CA ALA A 72 2.52 13.02 -8.98
C ALA A 72 1.48 12.33 -8.08
N TYR A 73 1.02 13.00 -7.02
CA TYR A 73 -0.01 12.47 -6.13
C TYR A 73 -1.37 12.32 -6.81
N ALA A 74 -1.75 13.28 -7.67
CA ALA A 74 -2.99 13.21 -8.44
C ALA A 74 -2.99 12.03 -9.43
N SER A 75 -1.83 11.66 -10.00
CA SER A 75 -1.72 10.50 -10.89
C SER A 75 -1.69 9.15 -10.16
N GLU A 76 -1.17 9.10 -8.94
CA GLU A 76 -0.95 7.85 -8.17
C GLU A 76 -1.46 7.98 -6.73
N GLN A 77 -2.78 7.86 -6.56
CA GLN A 77 -3.46 7.92 -5.25
C GLN A 77 -3.12 6.74 -4.30
N ALA A 78 -2.33 5.76 -4.76
CA ALA A 78 -2.00 4.57 -4.01
C ALA A 78 -0.89 4.78 -2.96
N VAL A 79 -0.17 5.92 -2.98
CA VAL A 79 1.01 6.14 -2.14
C VAL A 79 0.89 7.45 -1.36
N ARG A 80 1.11 7.40 -0.04
CA ARG A 80 1.19 8.60 0.79
C ARG A 80 2.58 9.24 0.66
N LEU A 81 2.66 10.33 -0.10
CA LEU A 81 3.86 11.15 -0.21
C LEU A 81 3.99 12.06 1.03
N ARG A 82 5.19 12.13 1.62
CA ARG A 82 5.49 13.05 2.73
C ARG A 82 6.67 13.94 2.36
N TRP A 83 6.46 15.24 2.46
CA TRP A 83 7.49 16.25 2.24
C TRP A 83 8.22 16.61 3.53
N PHE A 84 9.54 16.81 3.43
CA PHE A 84 10.41 17.16 4.56
C PHE A 84 11.17 18.48 4.31
N GLY A 85 10.60 19.38 3.52
CA GLY A 85 11.18 20.70 3.28
C GLY A 85 10.92 21.70 4.40
N PRO A 86 11.26 22.99 4.17
CA PRO A 86 11.14 24.05 5.15
C PRO A 86 9.72 24.22 5.69
N ASP A 87 8.70 24.05 4.83
CA ASP A 87 7.32 23.88 5.27
C ASP A 87 6.87 22.41 5.09
N PRO A 88 6.86 21.59 6.16
CA PRO A 88 6.48 20.19 6.09
C PRO A 88 4.98 19.98 5.84
N HIS A 89 4.13 21.01 5.96
CA HIS A 89 2.69 20.93 5.75
C HIS A 89 2.25 21.37 4.36
N ALA A 90 3.16 21.87 3.53
CA ALA A 90 2.82 22.41 2.22
C ALA A 90 2.22 21.37 1.24
N VAL A 91 2.46 20.08 1.48
CA VAL A 91 1.88 18.97 0.69
C VAL A 91 0.53 18.49 1.25
N ASP A 92 0.25 18.70 2.54
CA ASP A 92 -1.07 18.39 3.11
C ASP A 92 -2.16 19.33 2.55
N LEU A 93 -1.77 20.53 2.12
CA LEU A 93 -2.64 21.52 1.47
C LEU A 93 -3.03 21.14 0.03
N LEU A 94 -2.39 20.12 -0.55
CA LEU A 94 -2.69 19.62 -1.90
C LEU A 94 -3.61 18.39 -1.89
N GLN A 95 -4.02 17.91 -0.71
CA GLN A 95 -5.07 16.91 -0.64
C GLN A 95 -6.36 17.53 -1.20
N PRO A 96 -6.96 16.96 -2.26
CA PRO A 96 -8.26 17.43 -2.72
C PRO A 96 -9.23 17.26 -1.56
N GLU A 97 -9.94 18.34 -1.19
CA GLU A 97 -11.07 18.22 -0.28
C GLU A 97 -12.01 17.14 -0.82
N LEU A 98 -12.22 16.11 0.00
CA LEU A 98 -13.18 15.03 -0.23
C LEU A 98 -14.60 15.59 -0.47
#